data_AF-A0A511Z6Z0-F1
#
_entry.id   AF-A0A511Z6Z0-F1
#
_cell.length_a   1.000
_cell.length_b   1.000
_cell.length_c   1.000
_cell.angle_alpha   90.00
_cell.angle_beta   90.00
_cell.angle_gamma   90.00
#
_symmetry.space_group_name_H-M   'P 1'
#
loop_
_entity.id
_entity.type
_entity.pdbx_description
1 polymer ?
#
loop_
_entity_poly.entity_id
_entity_poly.type
_entity_poly.pdbx_seq_one_letter_code
_entity_poly.pdbx_strand_id
1 'polypeptide(L)'
;MQMMTAVNTIRIEKGRGEEVASRFAVAKSVHTFKGFIRMEVWMKEDSPEYDELKVCTTWEDHSYFNNWLKSRQAEKAHGGGRSKESEGNSPILGSELTTFAVKVQHLPAIEVKS
;
A
#
# COMPACT_ATOMS: atom_id res chain seq x y z
N MET A 1 11.31 13.83 -13.82
CA MET A 1 10.85 12.51 -13.33
C MET A 1 11.20 12.44 -11.85
N GLN A 2 10.21 12.25 -10.99
CA GLN A 2 10.39 12.29 -9.53
C GLN A 2 9.83 11.03 -8.90
N MET A 3 10.74 10.16 -8.44
CA MET A 3 10.39 8.93 -7.72
C MET A 3 9.59 9.28 -6.46
N MET A 4 8.57 8.48 -6.18
CA MET A 4 7.69 8.71 -5.03
C MET A 4 7.27 7.41 -4.36
N THR A 5 6.93 7.51 -3.08
CA THR A 5 6.31 6.43 -2.32
C THR A 5 4.97 6.90 -1.81
N ALA A 6 3.91 6.13 -2.09
CA ALA A 6 2.60 6.32 -1.49
C ALA A 6 2.44 5.33 -0.34
N VAL A 7 2.02 5.82 0.81
CA VAL A 7 1.80 5.06 2.03
C VAL A 7 0.33 5.16 2.40
N ASN A 8 -0.36 4.04 2.36
CA ASN A 8 -1.72 3.93 2.87
C ASN A 8 -1.68 3.35 4.29
N THR A 9 -1.85 4.21 5.28
CA THR A 9 -1.91 3.85 6.71
C THR A 9 -3.32 3.42 7.05
N ILE A 10 -3.50 2.18 7.49
CA ILE A 10 -4.77 1.58 7.86
C ILE A 10 -4.77 1.39 9.38
N ARG A 11 -5.77 1.97 10.05
CA ARG A 11 -6.03 1.74 11.46
C ARG A 11 -7.00 0.57 11.59
N ILE A 12 -6.68 -0.37 12.46
CA ILE A 12 -7.35 -1.66 12.58
C ILE A 12 -7.66 -1.89 14.07
N GLU A 13 -8.78 -2.54 14.36
CA GLU A 13 -9.08 -3.07 15.68
C GLU A 13 -7.89 -3.85 16.25
N LYS A 14 -7.56 -3.60 17.52
CA LYS A 14 -6.41 -4.20 18.18
C LYS A 14 -6.50 -5.73 18.14
N GLY A 15 -5.39 -6.39 17.79
CA GLY A 15 -5.27 -7.85 17.71
C GLY A 15 -5.75 -8.43 16.37
N ARG A 16 -6.20 -7.61 15.41
CA ARG A 16 -6.68 -8.06 14.09
C ARG A 16 -5.79 -7.59 12.93
N GLY A 17 -4.63 -6.99 13.22
CA GLY A 17 -3.68 -6.53 12.21
C GLY A 17 -3.23 -7.62 11.23
N GLU A 18 -2.88 -8.80 11.74
CA GLU A 18 -2.44 -9.95 10.93
C GLU A 18 -3.51 -10.46 9.96
N GLU A 19 -4.77 -10.48 10.39
CA GLU A 19 -5.91 -10.85 9.53
C GLU A 19 -5.97 -9.93 8.30
N VAL A 20 -5.77 -8.63 8.50
CA VAL A 20 -5.77 -7.63 7.43
C VAL A 20 -4.49 -7.71 6.59
N ALA A 21 -3.33 -7.91 7.22
CA ALA A 21 -2.04 -8.05 6.54
C ALA A 21 -2.05 -9.21 5.53
N SER A 22 -2.66 -10.34 5.89
CA SER A 22 -2.81 -11.50 5.02
C SER A 22 -3.50 -11.18 3.68
N ARG A 23 -4.38 -10.18 3.65
CA ARG A 23 -5.10 -9.74 2.43
C ARG A 23 -4.18 -9.09 1.40
N PHE A 24 -3.00 -8.64 1.82
CA PHE A 24 -1.99 -8.01 0.95
C PHE A 24 -0.84 -8.97 0.58
N ALA A 25 -0.85 -10.21 1.08
CA ALA A 25 0.15 -11.22 0.74
C ALA A 25 0.11 -11.60 -0.76
N VAL A 26 -1.06 -11.52 -1.39
CA VAL A 26 -1.22 -11.76 -2.83
C VAL A 26 -1.34 -10.43 -3.56
N ALA A 27 -0.33 -10.09 -4.35
CA ALA A 27 -0.33 -8.88 -5.16
C ALA A 27 -1.39 -8.99 -6.27
N LYS A 28 -2.49 -8.24 -6.17
CA LYS A 28 -3.64 -8.36 -7.09
C LYS A 28 -3.35 -7.89 -8.52
N SER A 29 -2.74 -6.72 -8.67
CA SER A 29 -2.48 -6.11 -9.99
C SER A 29 -1.50 -4.94 -9.97
N VAL A 30 -1.29 -4.28 -8.82
CA VAL A 30 -0.43 -3.09 -8.73
C VAL A 30 0.98 -3.29 -9.29
N HIS A 31 1.53 -4.50 -9.17
CA HIS A 31 2.86 -4.86 -9.65
C HIS A 31 2.99 -4.92 -11.18
N THR A 32 1.88 -4.94 -11.92
CA THR A 32 1.87 -4.96 -13.39
C THR A 32 1.85 -3.56 -14.01
N PHE A 33 1.70 -2.50 -13.20
CA PHE A 33 1.63 -1.14 -13.70
C PHE A 33 3.03 -0.60 -14.02
N LYS A 34 3.13 0.14 -15.13
CA LYS A 34 4.38 0.77 -15.56
C LYS A 34 4.92 1.68 -14.47
N GLY A 35 6.22 1.60 -14.21
CA GLY A 35 6.92 2.41 -13.22
C GLY A 35 6.70 1.98 -11.77
N PHE A 36 6.06 0.84 -11.51
CA PHE A 36 6.04 0.23 -10.18
C PHE A 36 7.43 -0.30 -9.83
N ILE A 37 7.94 0.07 -8.66
CA ILE A 37 9.26 -0.40 -8.16
C ILE A 37 9.06 -1.52 -7.15
N ARG A 38 8.23 -1.29 -6.13
CA ARG A 38 7.96 -2.29 -5.08
C ARG A 38 6.70 -1.96 -4.28
N MET A 39 6.18 -2.97 -3.61
CA MET A 39 5.15 -2.85 -2.58
C MET A 39 5.70 -3.47 -1.29
N GLU A 40 5.50 -2.77 -0.19
CA GLU A 40 5.85 -3.22 1.15
C GLU A 40 4.64 -3.10 2.05
N VAL A 41 4.50 -4.01 3.00
CA VAL A 41 3.46 -3.96 4.02
C VAL A 41 4.16 -3.96 5.36
N TRP A 42 3.97 -2.90 6.15
CA TRP A 42 4.59 -2.75 7.46
C TRP A 42 3.51 -2.77 8.53
N MET A 43 3.68 -3.61 9.54
CA MET A 43 2.87 -3.57 10.75
C MET A 43 3.64 -2.79 11.82
N LYS A 44 2.99 -1.83 12.47
CA LYS A 44 3.58 -1.09 13.58
C LYS A 44 3.60 -1.98 14.83
N GLU A 45 4.76 -2.16 15.43
CA GLU A 45 4.94 -3.00 16.62
C GLU A 45 4.41 -2.31 17.90
N ASP A 46 4.67 -1.01 18.07
CA ASP A 46 4.32 -0.24 19.27
C ASP A 46 3.00 0.54 19.13
N SER A 47 1.90 -0.17 18.92
CA SER A 47 0.58 0.44 18.78
C SER A 47 -0.39 -0.06 19.86
N PRO A 48 -0.53 0.66 21.00
CA PRO A 48 -1.27 0.16 22.16
C PRO A 48 -2.79 0.16 21.99
N GLU A 49 -3.35 1.14 21.26
CA GLU A 49 -4.79 1.36 21.19
C GLU A 49 -5.46 0.67 19.97
N TYR A 50 -4.72 0.49 18.88
CA TYR A 50 -5.17 -0.08 17.62
C TYR A 50 -3.99 -0.74 16.92
N ASP A 51 -4.23 -1.67 16.00
CA ASP A 51 -3.17 -2.14 15.11
C ASP A 51 -3.04 -1.17 13.93
N GLU A 52 -1.81 -0.86 13.53
CA GLU A 52 -1.53 0.05 12.42
C GLU A 52 -0.77 -0.70 11.33
N LEU A 53 -1.36 -0.76 10.15
CA LEU A 53 -0.79 -1.41 8.97
C LEU A 53 -0.53 -0.36 7.89
N LYS A 54 0.69 -0.30 7.36
CA LYS A 54 1.07 0.61 6.27
C LYS A 54 1.30 -0.18 5.01
N VAL A 55 0.55 0.13 3.97
CA VAL A 55 0.77 -0.41 2.62
C VAL A 55 1.52 0.63 1.81
N CYS A 56 2.79 0.39 1.56
CA CYS A 56 3.72 1.28 0.88
C CYS A 56 3.90 0.82 -0.56
N THR A 57 3.80 1.74 -1.53
CA THR A 57 4.12 1.46 -2.93
C THR A 57 5.07 2.52 -3.44
N THR A 58 6.21 2.10 -3.99
CA THR A 58 7.21 3.00 -4.56
C THR A 58 7.14 2.95 -6.08
N TRP A 59 7.25 4.12 -6.71
CA TRP A 59 7.06 4.32 -8.14
C TRP A 59 8.18 5.19 -8.71
N GLU A 60 8.61 4.90 -9.94
CA GLU A 60 9.63 5.63 -10.68
C GLU A 60 9.26 7.10 -10.89
N ASP A 61 7.97 7.39 -11.04
CA ASP A 61 7.46 8.74 -11.24
C ASP A 61 6.06 8.91 -10.65
N HIS A 62 5.76 10.11 -10.15
CA HIS A 62 4.47 10.47 -9.60
C HIS A 62 3.31 10.34 -10.60
N SER A 63 3.55 10.52 -11.90
CA SER A 63 2.53 10.35 -12.93
C SER A 63 2.05 8.89 -13.04
N TYR A 64 2.94 7.91 -12.85
CA TYR A 64 2.57 6.49 -12.87
C TYR A 64 1.65 6.13 -11.70
N PHE A 65 1.97 6.62 -10.50
CA PHE A 65 1.10 6.49 -9.34
C PHE A 65 -0.30 7.10 -9.58
N ASN A 66 -0.35 8.31 -10.14
CA ASN A 66 -1.62 8.98 -10.43
C ASN A 66 -2.48 8.18 -11.42
N ASN A 67 -1.87 7.59 -12.44
CA ASN A 67 -2.57 6.75 -13.41
C ASN A 67 -3.14 5.48 -12.77
N TRP A 68 -2.34 4.81 -11.93
CA TRP A 68 -2.80 3.67 -11.15
C TRP A 68 -3.95 4.05 -10.20
N LEU A 69 -3.82 5.17 -9.47
CA LEU A 69 -4.84 5.64 -8.54
C LEU A 69 -6.17 5.95 -9.25
N LYS A 70 -6.12 6.53 -10.46
CA LYS A 70 -7.30 6.76 -11.31
C LYS A 70 -7.93 5.45 -11.78
N SER A 71 -7.14 4.48 -12.24
CA SER A 71 -7.62 3.14 -12.62
C SER A 71 -8.32 2.45 -11.45
N ARG A 72 -7.75 2.52 -10.24
CA ARG A 72 -8.36 1.97 -9.02
C ARG A 72 -9.69 2.66 -8.66
N GLN A 73 -9.77 3.98 -8.83
CA GLN A 73 -11.02 4.72 -8.59
C GLN A 73 -12.10 4.35 -9.62
N ALA A 74 -11.73 4.17 -10.88
CA ALA A 74 -12.63 3.72 -11.93
C ALA A 74 -13.14 2.28 -11.68
N GLU A 75 -12.28 1.35 -11.27
CA GLU A 75 -12.67 -0.01 -10.87
C GLU A 75 -13.67 -0.02 -9.69
N LYS A 76 -13.50 0.91 -8.74
CA LYS A 76 -14.47 1.12 -7.65
C LYS A 76 -15.80 1.67 -8.16
N ALA A 77 -15.77 2.62 -9.10
CA ALA A 77 -16.97 3.27 -9.64
C ALA A 77 -17.81 2.35 -10.55
N HIS A 78 -17.17 1.44 -11.31
CA HIS A 78 -17.85 0.53 -12.24
C HIS A 78 -18.37 -0.78 -11.61
N GLY A 79 -18.55 -0.83 -10.28
CA GLY A 79 -19.29 -1.90 -9.61
C GLY A 79 -18.50 -3.18 -9.28
N GLY A 80 -17.20 -3.24 -9.58
CA GLY A 80 -16.32 -4.35 -9.18
C GLY A 80 -15.66 -4.14 -7.81
N GLY A 81 -15.45 -2.89 -7.40
CA GLY A 81 -14.89 -2.54 -6.11
C GLY A 81 -15.95 -2.47 -5.02
N ARG A 82 -16.58 -3.59 -4.69
CA ARG A 82 -17.11 -3.75 -3.34
C ARG A 82 -15.92 -3.66 -2.38
N SER A 83 -15.67 -2.47 -1.84
CA SER A 83 -15.57 -2.37 -0.39
C SER A 83 -16.96 -2.73 0.17
N LYS A 84 -17.36 -4.01 0.02
CA LYS A 84 -18.03 -4.69 1.11
C LYS A 84 -16.86 -4.88 2.10
N GLU A 85 -16.63 -4.17 3.21
CA GLU A 85 -17.52 -3.43 4.10
C GLU A 85 -18.97 -3.82 3.90
N SER A 86 -19.18 -5.15 3.90
CA SER A 86 -20.39 -5.69 4.47
C SER A 86 -20.47 -5.09 5.86
N GLU A 87 -21.36 -4.13 6.02
CA GLU A 87 -22.22 -3.96 7.18
C GLU A 87 -22.05 -5.17 8.13
N GLY A 88 -21.25 -4.97 9.19
CA GLY A 88 -21.26 -5.85 10.36
C GLY A 88 -19.94 -6.27 10.98
N ASN A 89 -18.80 -6.39 10.28
CA ASN A 89 -17.61 -7.02 10.92
C ASN A 89 -16.21 -6.71 10.33
N SER A 90 -16.02 -5.59 9.62
CA SER A 90 -14.68 -5.21 9.14
C SER A 90 -13.83 -4.67 10.29
N PRO A 91 -12.62 -5.18 10.56
CA PRO A 91 -11.75 -4.65 11.62
C PRO A 91 -11.13 -3.30 11.28
N ILE A 92 -11.40 -2.73 10.10
CA ILE A 92 -10.75 -1.50 9.65
C ILE A 92 -11.49 -0.30 10.25
N LEU A 93 -10.79 0.46 11.09
CA LEU A 93 -11.28 1.68 11.73
C LEU A 93 -11.17 2.91 10.81
N GLY A 94 -10.25 2.87 9.85
CA GLY A 94 -10.06 3.92 8.86
C GLY A 94 -8.75 3.78 8.09
N SER A 95 -8.57 4.61 7.06
CA SER A 95 -7.31 4.67 6.31
C SER A 95 -6.96 6.08 5.87
N GLU A 96 -5.67 6.40 5.85
CA GLU A 96 -5.11 7.66 5.40
C GLU A 96 -4.04 7.41 4.34
N LEU A 97 -4.13 8.12 3.20
CA LEU A 97 -3.16 8.04 2.11
C LEU A 97 -2.22 9.25 2.16
N THR A 98 -0.92 8.98 2.28
CA THR A 98 0.13 10.00 2.30
C THR A 98 1.17 9.71 1.22
N THR A 99 1.63 10.75 0.52
CA THR A 99 2.61 10.62 -0.56
C THR A 99 3.92 11.31 -0.21
N PHE A 100 5.03 10.66 -0.54
CA PHE A 100 6.38 11.13 -0.26
C PHE A 100 7.22 11.18 -1.53
N ALA A 101 7.94 12.28 -1.73
CA ALA A 101 8.99 12.34 -2.73
C ALA A 101 10.23 11.58 -2.23
N VAL A 102 10.73 10.62 -3.00
CA VAL A 102 11.99 9.96 -2.67
C VAL A 102 13.12 10.91 -3.07
N LYS A 103 13.91 11.37 -2.08
CA LYS A 103 15.04 12.30 -2.31
C LYS A 103 16.37 11.57 -2.46
N VAL A 104 16.58 10.51 -1.68
CA VAL A 104 17.80 9.70 -1.66
C VAL A 104 17.41 8.24 -1.41
N GLN A 105 18.09 7.30 -2.06
CA GLN A 105 17.97 5.86 -1.83
C GLN A 105 19.34 5.21 -1.98
N HIS A 106 19.71 4.33 -1.05
CA HIS A 106 20.88 3.46 -1.17
C HIS A 106 20.41 2.02 -1.38
N LEU A 107 20.87 1.38 -2.44
CA LEU A 107 20.65 -0.04 -2.70
C LEU A 107 21.89 -0.83 -2.22
N PRO A 108 21.76 -2.14 -1.92
CA PRO A 108 22.90 -2.96 -1.57
C PRO A 108 24.03 -2.80 -2.60
N ALA A 109 25.27 -2.72 -2.12
CA ALA A 109 26.42 -2.82 -3.01
C ALA A 109 26.35 -4.18 -3.71
N ILE A 110 26.37 -4.19 -5.04
CA ILE A 110 26.32 -5.43 -5.82
C ILE A 110 27.59 -6.23 -5.48
N GLU A 111 27.46 -7.33 -4.74
CA GLU A 111 28.54 -8.32 -4.67
C GLU A 111 28.61 -9.03 -6.03
N VAL A 112 29.50 -8.56 -6.90
CA VAL A 112 29.89 -9.31 -8.10
C VAL A 112 30.63 -10.54 -7.62
N LYS A 113 29.92 -11.66 -7.45
CA LYS A 113 30.57 -12.98 -7.34
C LYS A 113 31.32 -13.22 -8.65
N SER A 114 32.64 -13.16 -8.55
CA SER A 114 33.59 -13.50 -9.62
C SER A 114 33.62 -15.00 -9.85
#